data_AF-A0A1V5RJ35-F1
#
_entry.id   AF-A0A1V5RJ35-F1
#
_cell.length_a   1.000
_cell.length_b   1.000
_cell.length_c   1.000
_cell.angle_alpha   90.00
_cell.angle_beta   90.00
_cell.angle_gamma   90.00
#
_symmetry.space_group_name_H-M   'P 1'
#
loop_
_entity.id
_entity.type
_entity.pdbx_description
1 polymer ?
#
loop_
_entity_poly.entity_id
_entity_poly.type
_entity_poly.pdbx_seq_one_letter_code
_entity_poly.pdbx_strand_id
1 'polypeptide(L)'
;MSPPDTPAWYAALAADGRTGSVLNLPANWDRPGYLLYQTVHGKPLAAAYISREDPRTLIERAPVLQHFRHLGPDIIDLDLAAQGQQVLADLDVRWVVLDRYKMPGGAERAYTEAAAAELFAGQPPIYEDERITAYLVDPPAGPAGAPRQPYLILGADWGPFALATRTRSFVGRATVIVVAEQPGHAVLEITLAADSGPLAGDAGPLALTLEAGENTVTLTAADAEPVVVERLALRSGPG
;
A
#
# COMPACT_ATOMS: atom_id res chain seq x y z
N MET A 1 -34.46 19.66 6.28
CA MET A 1 -33.20 19.27 5.62
C MET A 1 -33.08 17.76 5.74
N SER A 2 -32.79 17.05 4.65
CA SER A 2 -32.46 15.63 4.73
C SER A 2 -31.07 15.45 5.33
N PRO A 3 -30.82 14.39 6.12
CA PRO A 3 -29.47 14.09 6.60
C PRO A 3 -28.51 13.85 5.42
N PRO A 4 -27.20 14.07 5.61
CA PRO A 4 -26.20 13.72 4.61
C PRO A 4 -26.29 12.24 4.23
N ASP A 5 -26.13 11.93 2.94
CA ASP A 5 -26.15 10.54 2.47
C ASP A 5 -24.85 9.83 2.85
N THR A 6 -24.90 9.04 3.93
CA THR A 6 -23.80 8.20 4.42
C THR A 6 -24.27 6.76 4.63
N PRO A 7 -23.49 5.74 4.25
CA PRO A 7 -23.82 4.35 4.55
C PRO A 7 -24.10 4.12 6.03
N ALA A 8 -25.19 3.41 6.34
CA ALA A 8 -25.69 3.23 7.70
C ALA A 8 -24.66 2.57 8.64
N TRP A 9 -23.82 1.68 8.09
CA TRP A 9 -22.77 0.99 8.84
C TRP A 9 -21.78 1.93 9.53
N TYR A 10 -21.53 3.14 9.00
CA TYR A 10 -20.61 4.08 9.65
C TYR A 10 -21.06 4.52 11.04
N ALA A 11 -22.36 4.47 11.35
CA ALA A 11 -22.85 4.70 12.70
C ALA A 11 -22.47 3.54 13.65
N ALA A 12 -22.45 2.30 13.16
CA ALA A 12 -21.95 1.16 13.92
C ALA A 12 -20.43 1.25 14.12
N LEU A 13 -19.69 1.69 13.10
CA LEU A 13 -18.26 1.94 13.21
C LEU A 13 -17.92 3.06 14.22
N ALA A 14 -18.76 4.09 14.33
CA ALA A 14 -18.61 5.15 15.33
C ALA A 14 -18.67 4.61 16.77
N ALA A 15 -19.52 3.60 17.00
CA ALA A 15 -19.68 2.94 18.29
C ALA A 15 -18.58 1.90 18.59
N ASP A 16 -17.76 1.54 17.60
CA ASP A 16 -16.65 0.62 17.76
C ASP A 16 -15.54 1.27 18.60
N GLY A 17 -15.24 0.70 19.77
CA GLY A 17 -14.24 1.22 20.69
C GLY A 17 -12.78 1.00 20.25
N ARG A 18 -12.53 0.22 19.19
CA ARG A 18 -11.18 -0.05 18.70
C ARG A 18 -10.57 1.19 18.05
N THR A 19 -9.25 1.33 18.14
CA THR A 19 -8.48 2.39 17.47
C THR A 19 -8.02 1.94 16.09
N GLY A 20 -7.68 2.87 15.21
CA GLY A 20 -7.20 2.57 13.86
C GLY A 20 -7.87 3.44 12.80
N SER A 21 -7.31 3.42 11.61
CA SER A 21 -7.77 4.18 10.45
C SER A 21 -8.68 3.35 9.54
N VAL A 22 -9.43 4.06 8.70
CA VAL A 22 -10.32 3.51 7.68
C VAL A 22 -9.73 3.78 6.30
N LEU A 23 -9.50 2.72 5.53
CA LEU A 23 -9.21 2.80 4.11
C LEU A 23 -10.52 2.63 3.33
N ASN A 24 -11.02 3.75 2.81
CA ASN A 24 -12.18 3.73 1.93
C ASN A 24 -11.74 3.56 0.48
N LEU A 25 -12.38 2.62 -0.21
CA LEU A 25 -12.13 2.28 -1.61
C LEU A 25 -13.32 2.70 -2.48
N PRO A 26 -13.04 3.26 -3.68
CA PRO A 26 -11.74 3.27 -4.35
C PRO A 26 -10.87 4.46 -3.89
N ALA A 27 -9.55 4.27 -3.97
CA ALA A 27 -8.55 5.24 -3.53
C ALA A 27 -7.59 5.69 -4.65
N ASN A 28 -7.97 5.45 -5.90
CA ASN A 28 -7.23 5.89 -7.10
C ASN A 28 -7.16 7.41 -7.26
N TRP A 29 -8.06 8.14 -6.60
CA TRP A 29 -7.94 9.57 -6.35
C TRP A 29 -8.65 9.93 -5.04
N ASP A 30 -8.32 11.08 -4.46
CA ASP A 30 -8.82 11.50 -3.15
C ASP A 30 -10.26 12.03 -3.24
N ARG A 31 -11.22 11.19 -2.83
CA ARG A 31 -12.65 11.47 -2.96
C ARG A 31 -13.18 12.28 -1.76
N PRO A 32 -13.72 13.50 -1.96
CA PRO A 32 -14.23 14.34 -0.87
C PRO A 32 -15.35 13.68 -0.05
N GLY A 33 -16.11 12.76 -0.65
CA GLY A 33 -17.20 12.08 0.04
C GLY A 33 -16.75 11.24 1.25
N TYR A 34 -15.49 10.80 1.31
CA TYR A 34 -14.99 10.08 2.48
C TYR A 34 -14.72 11.00 3.68
N LEU A 35 -14.44 12.29 3.45
CA LEU A 35 -14.36 13.28 4.52
C LEU A 35 -15.72 13.49 5.18
N LEU A 36 -16.82 13.41 4.42
CA LEU A 36 -18.16 13.42 4.99
C LEU A 36 -18.40 12.18 5.85
N TYR A 37 -18.03 10.98 5.38
CA TYR A 37 -18.18 9.74 6.16
C TYR A 37 -17.36 9.81 7.46
N GLN A 38 -16.18 10.44 7.43
CA GLN A 38 -15.35 10.65 8.61
C GLN A 38 -16.07 11.44 9.71
N THR A 39 -16.92 12.41 9.36
CA THR A 39 -17.72 13.14 10.37
C THR A 39 -18.74 12.26 11.08
N VAL A 40 -19.08 11.10 10.52
CA VAL A 40 -20.00 10.11 11.12
C VAL A 40 -19.23 9.11 11.97
N HIS A 41 -18.19 8.46 11.43
CA HIS A 41 -17.49 7.39 12.14
C HIS A 41 -16.35 7.87 13.07
N GLY A 42 -15.86 9.10 12.89
CA GLY A 42 -14.87 9.73 13.78
C GLY A 42 -13.46 9.09 13.79
N LYS A 43 -13.18 8.15 12.89
CA LYS A 43 -11.87 7.47 12.78
C LYS A 43 -10.95 8.23 11.81
N PRO A 44 -9.62 8.16 11.96
CA PRO A 44 -8.69 8.62 10.94
C PRO A 44 -8.95 7.95 9.58
N LEU A 45 -8.61 8.62 8.48
CA LEU A 45 -8.66 8.04 7.15
C LEU A 45 -7.23 7.70 6.69
N ALA A 46 -7.07 6.56 6.03
CA ALA A 46 -5.81 6.15 5.43
C ALA A 46 -5.52 6.86 4.08
N ALA A 47 -6.56 7.41 3.46
CA ALA A 47 -6.53 8.16 2.20
C ALA A 47 -7.64 9.24 2.19
N ALA A 48 -7.78 10.04 1.12
CA ALA A 48 -8.72 11.15 0.96
C ALA A 48 -8.24 12.53 1.45
N TYR A 49 -6.94 12.81 1.32
CA TYR A 49 -6.37 14.13 1.64
C TYR A 49 -6.39 15.04 0.40
N ILE A 50 -7.42 15.88 0.27
CA ILE A 50 -7.77 16.57 -0.99
C ILE A 50 -7.06 17.92 -1.23
N SER A 51 -6.42 18.51 -0.22
CA SER A 51 -5.97 19.92 -0.31
C SER A 51 -4.47 20.10 -0.58
N ARG A 52 -3.64 19.10 -0.25
CA ARG A 52 -2.18 19.07 -0.46
C ARG A 52 -1.72 17.62 -0.52
N GLU A 53 -0.59 17.34 -1.16
CA GLU A 53 0.13 16.11 -0.87
C GLU A 53 0.51 16.14 0.62
N ASP A 54 -0.01 15.19 1.40
CA ASP A 54 0.47 14.96 2.75
C ASP A 54 1.64 13.97 2.66
N PRO A 55 2.89 14.40 2.92
CA PRO A 55 4.06 13.52 2.82
C PRO A 55 4.01 12.35 3.82
N ARG A 56 3.10 12.40 4.80
CA ARG A 56 2.80 11.30 5.73
C ARG A 56 1.86 10.26 5.13
N THR A 57 1.11 10.59 4.09
CA THR A 57 0.29 9.60 3.39
C THR A 57 1.19 8.72 2.54
N LEU A 58 1.14 7.42 2.79
CA LEU A 58 1.93 6.43 2.05
C LEU A 58 1.17 5.89 0.85
N ILE A 59 0.13 6.59 0.39
CA ILE A 59 -0.79 6.13 -0.68
C ILE A 59 -0.06 5.85 -2.01
N GLU A 60 1.02 6.58 -2.28
CA GLU A 60 1.90 6.42 -3.45
C GLU A 60 3.15 5.57 -3.16
N ARG A 61 3.36 5.14 -1.91
CA ARG A 61 4.65 4.61 -1.42
C ARG A 61 4.56 3.20 -0.83
N ALA A 62 3.46 2.87 -0.16
CA ALA A 62 3.22 1.56 0.42
C ALA A 62 2.55 0.64 -0.61
N PRO A 63 3.01 -0.62 -0.73
CA PRO A 63 2.66 -1.47 -1.86
C PRO A 63 1.16 -1.79 -1.95
N VAL A 64 0.51 -2.11 -0.82
CA VAL A 64 -0.95 -2.35 -0.82
C VAL A 64 -1.74 -1.11 -1.23
N LEU A 65 -1.31 0.07 -0.79
CA LEU A 65 -1.98 1.31 -1.13
C LEU A 65 -1.78 1.67 -2.60
N GLN A 66 -0.60 1.38 -3.15
CA GLN A 66 -0.29 1.55 -4.57
C GLN A 66 -1.21 0.72 -5.47
N HIS A 67 -1.56 -0.52 -5.09
CA HIS A 67 -2.54 -1.33 -5.82
C HIS A 67 -3.85 -0.55 -6.04
N PHE A 68 -4.39 0.05 -4.99
CA PHE A 68 -5.65 0.81 -5.07
C PHE A 68 -5.48 2.20 -5.69
N ARG A 69 -4.29 2.81 -5.56
CA ARG A 69 -3.98 4.12 -6.13
C ARG A 69 -3.84 4.06 -7.66
N HIS A 70 -3.13 3.06 -8.17
CA HIS A 70 -2.81 2.92 -9.59
C HIS A 70 -3.71 1.95 -10.34
N LEU A 71 -4.65 1.30 -9.63
CA LEU A 71 -5.47 0.20 -10.16
C LEU A 71 -4.60 -0.92 -10.76
N GLY A 72 -3.52 -1.22 -10.06
CA GLY A 72 -2.43 -2.09 -10.49
C GLY A 72 -1.26 -2.02 -9.51
N PRO A 73 -0.33 -3.00 -9.51
CA PRO A 73 0.90 -2.85 -8.75
C PRO A 73 1.69 -1.62 -9.22
N ASP A 74 2.58 -1.11 -8.37
CA ASP A 74 3.63 -0.17 -8.77
C ASP A 74 4.90 -0.99 -9.11
N ILE A 75 6.09 -0.47 -8.81
CA ILE A 75 7.37 -1.16 -8.95
C ILE A 75 7.71 -2.08 -7.77
N ILE A 76 6.99 -2.02 -6.65
CA ILE A 76 7.22 -2.95 -5.52
C ILE A 76 6.49 -4.26 -5.79
N ASP A 77 7.24 -5.36 -5.81
CA ASP A 77 6.71 -6.72 -5.88
C ASP A 77 6.23 -7.15 -4.48
N LEU A 78 4.92 -7.31 -4.32
CA LEU A 78 4.26 -7.71 -3.07
C LEU A 78 3.29 -8.85 -3.34
N ASP A 79 3.35 -9.90 -2.53
CA ASP A 79 2.28 -10.90 -2.48
C ASP A 79 1.11 -10.33 -1.66
N LEU A 80 0.06 -9.88 -2.35
CA LEU A 80 -1.07 -9.21 -1.72
C LEU A 80 -1.85 -10.15 -0.79
N ALA A 81 -1.96 -11.44 -1.15
CA ALA A 81 -2.63 -12.45 -0.34
C ALA A 81 -1.83 -12.79 0.94
N ALA A 82 -0.50 -12.91 0.82
CA ALA A 82 0.33 -13.31 1.95
C ALA A 82 0.69 -12.14 2.88
N GLN A 83 0.95 -10.95 2.33
CA GLN A 83 1.52 -9.82 3.09
C GLN A 83 0.55 -8.64 3.23
N GLY A 84 -0.52 -8.56 2.43
CA GLY A 84 -1.30 -7.34 2.30
C GLY A 84 -1.94 -6.87 3.61
N GLN A 85 -2.55 -7.78 4.39
CA GLN A 85 -3.13 -7.40 5.68
C GLN A 85 -2.07 -7.03 6.72
N GLN A 86 -0.88 -7.64 6.66
CA GLN A 86 0.25 -7.24 7.50
C GLN A 86 0.64 -5.78 7.21
N VAL A 87 0.81 -5.42 5.94
CA VAL A 87 1.19 -4.05 5.55
C VAL A 87 0.11 -3.07 6.01
N LEU A 88 -1.16 -3.36 5.79
CA LEU A 88 -2.26 -2.50 6.25
C LEU A 88 -2.26 -2.32 7.78
N ALA A 89 -2.05 -3.39 8.53
CA ALA A 89 -2.00 -3.32 9.99
C ALA A 89 -0.83 -2.47 10.51
N ASP A 90 0.34 -2.56 9.88
CA ASP A 90 1.51 -1.72 10.25
C ASP A 90 1.30 -0.24 9.95
N LEU A 91 0.45 0.07 8.97
CA LEU A 91 -0.01 1.43 8.66
C LEU A 91 -1.19 1.89 9.55
N ASP A 92 -1.52 1.13 10.59
CA ASP A 92 -2.67 1.36 11.47
C ASP A 92 -4.00 1.42 10.69
N VAL A 93 -4.11 0.72 9.55
CA VAL A 93 -5.37 0.50 8.85
C VAL A 93 -6.08 -0.67 9.50
N ARG A 94 -7.25 -0.41 10.09
CA ARG A 94 -8.06 -1.45 10.75
C ARG A 94 -9.29 -1.84 9.93
N TRP A 95 -9.83 -0.93 9.14
CA TRP A 95 -11.02 -1.21 8.34
C TRP A 95 -10.78 -0.86 6.88
N VAL A 96 -11.12 -1.78 5.99
CA VAL A 96 -11.15 -1.55 4.54
C VAL A 96 -12.61 -1.59 4.09
N VAL A 97 -13.07 -0.54 3.42
CA VAL A 97 -14.47 -0.40 3.02
C VAL A 97 -14.56 -0.15 1.52
N LEU A 98 -15.14 -1.08 0.78
CA LEU A 98 -15.42 -0.93 -0.65
C LEU A 98 -16.76 -0.21 -0.79
N ASP A 99 -16.78 0.96 -1.44
CA ASP A 99 -18.00 1.72 -1.75
C ASP A 99 -18.34 1.56 -3.24
N ARG A 100 -19.21 0.60 -3.56
CA ARG A 100 -19.63 0.28 -4.94
C ARG A 100 -20.42 1.41 -5.59
N TYR A 101 -21.09 2.25 -4.81
CA TYR A 101 -21.75 3.45 -5.33
C TYR A 101 -20.73 4.47 -5.84
N LYS A 102 -19.55 4.54 -5.21
CA LYS A 102 -18.43 5.35 -5.68
C LYS A 102 -17.68 4.70 -6.85
N MET A 103 -17.76 3.39 -7.05
CA MET A 103 -17.18 2.71 -8.22
C MET A 103 -18.29 2.24 -9.16
N PRO A 104 -18.95 3.05 -10.01
CA PRO A 104 -20.15 2.60 -10.75
C PRO A 104 -19.92 1.43 -11.73
N GLY A 105 -18.66 1.09 -12.05
CA GLY A 105 -18.29 -0.07 -12.87
C GLY A 105 -16.93 0.13 -13.54
N GLY A 106 -16.63 -0.71 -14.55
CA GLY A 106 -15.40 -0.59 -15.36
C GLY A 106 -14.14 -1.09 -14.65
N ALA A 107 -12.98 -0.67 -15.17
CA ALA A 107 -11.67 -1.14 -14.70
C ALA A 107 -11.41 -0.81 -13.22
N GLU A 108 -11.87 0.34 -12.73
CA GLU A 108 -11.75 0.74 -11.32
C GLU A 108 -12.43 -0.27 -10.38
N ARG A 109 -13.72 -0.57 -10.64
CA ARG A 109 -14.47 -1.54 -9.83
C ARG A 109 -13.84 -2.93 -9.94
N ALA A 110 -13.60 -3.39 -11.17
CA ALA A 110 -13.12 -4.73 -11.43
C ALA A 110 -11.78 -5.00 -10.73
N TYR A 111 -10.83 -4.07 -10.82
CA TYR A 111 -9.54 -4.21 -10.17
C TYR A 111 -9.65 -4.10 -8.65
N THR A 112 -10.38 -3.10 -8.14
CA THR A 112 -10.50 -2.86 -6.70
C THR A 112 -11.15 -4.05 -5.99
N GLU A 113 -12.21 -4.61 -6.56
CA GLU A 113 -12.88 -5.80 -6.02
C GLU A 113 -11.99 -7.05 -6.09
N ALA A 114 -11.25 -7.24 -7.19
CA ALA A 114 -10.31 -8.36 -7.32
C ALA A 114 -9.17 -8.28 -6.31
N ALA A 115 -8.53 -7.11 -6.17
CA ALA A 115 -7.46 -6.89 -5.20
C ALA A 115 -7.95 -7.04 -3.75
N ALA A 116 -9.16 -6.56 -3.43
CA ALA A 116 -9.75 -6.78 -2.11
C ALA A 116 -10.07 -8.28 -1.86
N ALA A 117 -10.57 -8.99 -2.87
CA ALA A 117 -10.84 -10.42 -2.76
C ALA A 117 -9.57 -11.26 -2.55
N GLU A 118 -8.45 -10.87 -3.18
CA GLU A 118 -7.14 -11.48 -2.95
C GLU A 118 -6.61 -11.18 -1.53
N LEU A 119 -6.65 -9.90 -1.12
CA LEU A 119 -6.22 -9.43 0.20
C LEU A 119 -6.96 -10.09 1.37
N PHE A 120 -8.26 -10.34 1.19
CA PHE A 120 -9.15 -10.93 2.21
C PHE A 120 -9.58 -12.36 1.86
N ALA A 121 -8.80 -13.09 1.06
CA ALA A 121 -9.14 -14.44 0.64
C ALA A 121 -9.42 -15.35 1.85
N GLY A 122 -10.58 -16.00 1.85
CA GLY A 122 -11.01 -16.87 2.96
C GLY A 122 -11.54 -16.14 4.20
N GLN A 123 -11.58 -14.81 4.20
CA GLN A 123 -12.11 -14.00 5.28
C GLN A 123 -13.47 -13.37 4.91
N PRO A 124 -14.55 -13.64 5.67
CA PRO A 124 -15.84 -13.00 5.41
C PRO A 124 -15.81 -11.50 5.77
N PRO A 125 -16.58 -10.66 5.07
CA PRO A 125 -16.74 -9.26 5.45
C PRO A 125 -17.45 -9.14 6.80
N ILE A 126 -17.11 -8.12 7.58
CA ILE A 126 -17.79 -7.78 8.83
C ILE A 126 -19.12 -7.05 8.60
N TYR A 127 -19.33 -6.55 7.38
CA TYR A 127 -20.58 -5.97 6.94
C TYR A 127 -20.66 -5.99 5.41
N GLU A 128 -21.83 -6.27 4.87
CA GLU A 128 -22.10 -6.17 3.46
C GLU A 128 -23.56 -5.77 3.22
N ASP A 129 -23.76 -4.80 2.34
CA ASP A 129 -25.06 -4.44 1.76
C ASP A 129 -24.88 -4.14 0.25
N GLU A 130 -25.93 -3.62 -0.40
CA GLU A 130 -25.90 -3.26 -1.81
C GLU A 130 -24.86 -2.17 -2.16
N ARG A 131 -24.50 -1.31 -1.19
CA ARG A 131 -23.62 -0.16 -1.40
C ARG A 131 -22.18 -0.45 -1.00
N ILE A 132 -21.97 -1.01 0.18
CA ILE A 132 -20.64 -1.22 0.76
C ILE A 132 -20.37 -2.67 1.16
N THR A 133 -19.09 -3.02 1.13
CA THR A 133 -18.54 -4.18 1.83
C THR A 133 -17.44 -3.68 2.76
N ALA A 134 -17.49 -4.05 4.03
CA ALA A 134 -16.46 -3.70 5.00
C ALA A 134 -15.75 -4.95 5.51
N TYR A 135 -14.42 -4.89 5.52
CA TYR A 135 -13.54 -5.91 6.08
C TYR A 135 -12.81 -5.34 7.29
N LEU A 136 -12.55 -6.21 8.26
CA LEU A 136 -11.61 -5.93 9.34
C LEU A 136 -10.23 -6.38 8.88
N VAL A 137 -9.22 -5.54 9.00
CA VAL A 137 -7.83 -5.99 8.84
C VAL A 137 -7.49 -6.82 10.06
N ASP A 138 -7.31 -8.12 9.83
CA ASP A 138 -6.89 -9.10 10.81
C ASP A 138 -5.57 -9.67 10.29
N PRO A 139 -4.43 -8.97 10.51
CA PRO A 139 -3.16 -9.42 9.98
C PRO A 139 -2.94 -10.83 10.51
N PRO A 140 -2.66 -11.82 9.65
CA PRO A 140 -2.47 -13.18 10.12
C PRO A 140 -1.37 -13.14 11.19
N ALA A 141 -1.73 -13.43 12.44
CA ALA A 141 -0.82 -14.15 13.32
C ALA A 141 -0.65 -15.47 12.57
N GLY A 142 0.40 -15.58 11.74
CA GLY A 142 0.48 -16.59 10.69
C GLY A 142 0.07 -17.98 11.21
N PRO A 143 -0.45 -18.89 10.37
CA PRO A 143 -0.87 -20.21 10.85
C PRO A 143 0.30 -20.84 11.64
N ALA A 144 0.10 -21.06 12.94
CA ALA A 144 1.13 -21.49 13.91
C ALA A 144 2.24 -20.48 14.27
N GLY A 145 1.98 -19.17 14.25
CA GLY A 145 3.01 -18.16 14.54
C GLY A 145 4.03 -17.99 13.41
N ALA A 146 3.60 -18.13 12.14
CA ALA A 146 4.48 -17.86 11.02
C ALA A 146 4.96 -16.39 11.07
N PRO A 147 6.29 -16.15 10.96
CA PRO A 147 6.85 -14.83 11.19
C PRO A 147 6.39 -13.84 10.11
N ARG A 148 6.12 -12.59 10.53
CA ARG A 148 5.82 -11.50 9.61
C ARG A 148 7.02 -11.31 8.69
N GLN A 149 6.76 -11.25 7.39
CA GLN A 149 7.82 -11.14 6.40
C GLN A 149 8.23 -9.67 6.23
N PRO A 150 9.52 -9.35 6.04
CA PRO A 150 9.89 -7.99 5.73
C PRO A 150 9.29 -7.57 4.37
N TYR A 151 9.00 -6.28 4.22
CA TYR A 151 8.44 -5.73 2.99
C TYR A 151 9.01 -4.34 2.69
N LEU A 152 8.79 -3.89 1.46
CA LEU A 152 9.32 -2.61 0.96
C LEU A 152 8.27 -1.50 1.05
N ILE A 153 8.74 -0.28 1.30
CA ILE A 153 8.03 0.98 1.09
C ILE A 153 8.97 1.89 0.28
N LEU A 154 8.43 2.62 -0.70
CA LEU A 154 9.23 3.63 -1.40
C LEU A 154 9.62 4.75 -0.42
N GLY A 155 10.89 5.14 -0.43
CA GLY A 155 11.42 6.25 0.36
C GLY A 155 11.26 7.60 -0.34
N ALA A 156 12.28 8.44 -0.20
CA ALA A 156 12.35 9.77 -0.80
C ALA A 156 12.91 9.72 -2.23
N ASP A 157 12.73 10.85 -2.94
CA ASP A 157 13.37 11.18 -4.22
C ASP A 157 12.98 10.30 -5.43
N TRP A 158 11.90 9.52 -5.31
CA TRP A 158 11.28 8.85 -6.45
C TRP A 158 10.43 9.81 -7.29
N GLY A 159 10.56 9.71 -8.60
CA GLY A 159 9.65 10.32 -9.56
C GLY A 159 8.26 9.68 -9.57
N PRO A 160 7.31 10.30 -10.31
CA PRO A 160 5.95 9.78 -10.44
C PRO A 160 5.92 8.40 -11.10
N PHE A 161 4.89 7.61 -10.80
CA PHE A 161 4.65 6.34 -11.48
C PHE A 161 4.25 6.55 -12.94
N ALA A 162 5.02 5.98 -13.86
CA ALA A 162 4.76 6.04 -15.28
C ALA A 162 3.88 4.84 -15.68
N LEU A 163 2.56 5.03 -15.70
CA LEU A 163 1.58 3.95 -15.95
C LEU A 163 1.83 3.18 -17.27
N ALA A 164 2.28 3.87 -18.32
CA ALA A 164 2.50 3.28 -19.65
C ALA A 164 3.62 2.23 -19.67
N THR A 165 4.67 2.47 -18.90
CA THR A 165 5.85 1.59 -18.80
C THR A 165 5.88 0.80 -17.50
N ARG A 166 5.01 1.16 -16.54
CA ARG A 166 4.96 0.62 -15.18
C ARG A 166 6.27 0.78 -14.43
N THR A 167 6.87 1.95 -14.55
CA THR A 167 8.17 2.27 -13.96
C THR A 167 8.14 3.50 -13.07
N ARG A 168 9.17 3.66 -12.24
CA ARG A 168 9.52 4.94 -11.61
C ARG A 168 10.97 5.26 -11.92
N SER A 169 11.30 6.55 -11.91
CA SER A 169 12.68 7.00 -12.12
C SER A 169 13.17 7.88 -10.97
N PHE A 170 14.49 7.99 -10.84
CA PHE A 170 15.12 8.98 -9.96
C PHE A 170 16.42 9.49 -10.58
N VAL A 171 16.90 10.63 -10.08
CA VAL A 171 18.18 11.23 -10.48
C VAL A 171 19.04 11.42 -9.23
N GLY A 172 20.32 11.05 -9.32
CA GLY A 172 21.25 11.14 -8.19
C GLY A 172 21.01 10.03 -7.18
N ARG A 173 19.96 10.13 -6.35
CA ARG A 173 19.64 9.11 -5.34
C ARG A 173 18.14 8.97 -5.09
N ALA A 174 17.73 7.78 -4.67
CA ALA A 174 16.42 7.51 -4.09
C ALA A 174 16.56 6.53 -2.93
N THR A 175 15.60 6.52 -2.00
CA THR A 175 15.63 5.58 -0.88
C THR A 175 14.52 4.55 -0.97
N VAL A 176 14.78 3.35 -0.47
CA VAL A 176 13.78 2.30 -0.22
C VAL A 176 13.83 1.98 1.26
N ILE A 177 12.67 1.83 1.88
CA ILE A 177 12.55 1.45 3.29
C ILE A 177 12.18 -0.02 3.32
N VAL A 178 12.94 -0.82 4.07
CA VAL A 178 12.61 -2.20 4.40
C VAL A 178 12.05 -2.23 5.82
N VAL A 179 10.79 -2.58 5.97
CA VAL A 179 10.17 -2.77 7.28
C VAL A 179 10.34 -4.22 7.68
N ALA A 180 10.96 -4.48 8.83
CA ALA A 180 11.19 -5.83 9.36
C ALA A 180 10.74 -5.91 10.82
N GLU A 181 10.02 -6.97 11.20
CA GLU A 181 9.63 -7.16 12.61
C GLU A 181 10.82 -7.58 13.48
N GLN A 182 11.73 -8.37 12.92
CA GLN A 182 12.89 -8.93 13.62
C GLN A 182 14.17 -8.68 12.82
N PRO A 183 15.35 -8.65 13.48
CA PRO A 183 16.61 -8.62 12.78
C PRO A 183 16.79 -9.86 11.90
N GLY A 184 17.52 -9.72 10.79
CA GLY A 184 17.74 -10.84 9.89
C GLY A 184 18.49 -10.45 8.62
N HIS A 185 18.41 -11.31 7.61
CA HIS A 185 19.03 -11.07 6.31
C HIS A 185 17.97 -11.07 5.21
N ALA A 186 18.15 -10.20 4.24
CA ALA A 186 17.33 -10.16 3.03
C ALA A 186 18.17 -9.79 1.81
N VAL A 187 17.61 -10.02 0.64
CA VAL A 187 18.19 -9.64 -0.64
C VAL A 187 17.19 -8.74 -1.36
N LEU A 188 17.61 -7.54 -1.71
CA LEU A 188 16.86 -6.63 -2.56
C LEU A 188 17.28 -6.85 -4.01
N GLU A 189 16.35 -7.36 -4.81
CA GLU A 189 16.47 -7.49 -6.26
C GLU A 189 15.92 -6.24 -6.93
N ILE A 190 16.71 -5.64 -7.82
CA ILE A 190 16.32 -4.44 -8.58
C ILE A 190 16.33 -4.81 -10.06
N THR A 191 15.22 -4.57 -10.74
CA THR A 191 15.10 -4.70 -12.19
C THR A 191 14.99 -3.32 -12.80
N LEU A 192 15.98 -2.95 -13.60
CA LEU A 192 16.02 -1.69 -14.33
C LEU A 192 15.36 -1.84 -15.70
N ALA A 193 14.77 -0.77 -16.21
CA ALA A 193 14.30 -0.71 -17.58
C ALA A 193 15.45 -0.80 -18.58
N ALA A 194 15.17 -1.27 -19.81
CA ALA A 194 16.17 -1.47 -20.85
C ALA A 194 16.99 -0.19 -21.17
N ASP A 195 16.33 0.98 -21.11
CA ASP A 195 16.93 2.29 -21.40
C ASP A 195 17.29 3.06 -20.11
N SER A 196 17.40 2.37 -18.96
CA SER A 196 17.77 2.98 -17.69
C SER A 196 19.24 3.37 -17.65
N GLY A 197 19.54 4.52 -17.02
CA GLY A 197 20.88 4.79 -16.53
C GLY A 197 21.33 3.73 -15.50
N PRO A 198 22.64 3.50 -15.34
CA PRO A 198 23.16 2.49 -14.43
C PRO A 198 23.07 2.93 -12.95
N LEU A 199 22.90 1.94 -12.06
CA LEU A 199 23.12 2.14 -10.62
C LEU A 199 24.62 2.23 -10.32
N ALA A 200 24.98 3.05 -9.33
CA ALA A 200 26.32 3.08 -8.78
C ALA A 200 26.59 1.78 -7.99
N GLY A 201 27.74 1.15 -8.23
CA GLY A 201 28.11 -0.12 -7.61
C GLY A 201 27.73 -1.33 -8.47
N ASP A 202 27.62 -2.50 -7.84
CA ASP A 202 27.21 -3.71 -8.53
C ASP A 202 25.69 -3.69 -8.71
N ALA A 203 25.21 -3.80 -9.96
CA ALA A 203 23.78 -3.82 -10.29
C ALA A 203 23.11 -5.17 -9.92
N GLY A 204 23.87 -6.07 -9.29
CA GLY A 204 23.36 -7.34 -8.77
C GLY A 204 22.46 -7.19 -7.54
N PRO A 205 21.91 -8.30 -7.04
CA PRO A 205 21.09 -8.31 -5.84
C PRO A 205 21.85 -7.75 -4.62
N LEU A 206 21.22 -6.84 -3.89
CA LEU A 206 21.82 -6.19 -2.72
C LEU A 206 21.54 -7.03 -1.47
N ALA A 207 22.60 -7.61 -0.88
CA ALA A 207 22.49 -8.28 0.41
C ALA A 207 22.33 -7.25 1.54
N LEU A 208 21.31 -7.46 2.37
CA LEU A 208 20.92 -6.57 3.46
C LEU A 208 21.05 -7.32 4.79
N THR A 209 21.62 -6.63 5.79
CA THR A 209 21.45 -6.99 7.20
C THR A 209 20.38 -6.06 7.76
N LEU A 210 19.30 -6.64 8.26
CA LEU A 210 18.13 -5.93 8.76
C LEU A 210 18.19 -5.88 10.27
N GLU A 211 17.90 -4.72 10.82
CA GLU A 211 17.49 -4.52 12.21
C GLU A 211 15.96 -4.58 12.30
N ALA A 212 15.43 -4.79 13.52
CA ALA A 212 14.00 -4.63 13.75
C ALA A 212 13.57 -3.17 13.52
N GLY A 213 12.44 -2.98 12.84
CA GLY A 213 11.90 -1.68 12.45
C GLY A 213 12.21 -1.31 11.00
N GLU A 214 12.44 -0.02 10.77
CA GLU A 214 12.69 0.53 9.44
C GLU A 214 14.19 0.54 9.11
N ASN A 215 14.53 -0.06 7.96
CA ASN A 215 15.89 -0.09 7.44
C ASN A 215 15.92 0.71 6.13
N THR A 216 16.74 1.77 6.07
CA THR A 216 16.82 2.61 4.86
C THR A 216 17.94 2.13 3.94
N VAL A 217 17.57 1.78 2.70
CA VAL A 217 18.50 1.45 1.61
C VAL A 217 18.55 2.64 0.65
N THR A 218 19.76 3.11 0.32
CA THR A 218 19.94 4.20 -0.65
C THR A 218 20.39 3.63 -1.99
N LEU A 219 19.61 3.88 -3.03
CA LEU A 219 19.97 3.63 -4.42
C LEU A 219 20.59 4.89 -4.99
N THR A 220 21.73 4.76 -5.67
CA THR A 220 22.48 5.89 -6.22
C THR A 220 22.68 5.67 -7.71
N ALA A 221 22.45 6.69 -8.54
CA ALA A 221 22.78 6.65 -9.96
C ALA A 221 24.31 6.73 -10.16
N ALA A 222 24.87 5.98 -11.10
CA ALA A 222 26.32 6.01 -11.35
C ALA A 222 26.76 7.32 -12.03
N ASP A 223 25.84 7.97 -12.73
CA ASP A 223 26.06 9.20 -13.48
C ASP A 223 24.84 10.14 -13.35
N ALA A 224 24.76 11.13 -14.24
CA ALA A 224 23.67 12.10 -14.27
C ALA A 224 22.42 11.60 -15.01
N GLU A 225 22.47 10.40 -15.63
CA GLU A 225 21.31 9.84 -16.32
C GLU A 225 20.28 9.33 -15.31
N PRO A 226 18.97 9.47 -15.61
CA PRO A 226 17.94 8.91 -14.74
C PRO A 226 18.03 7.40 -14.67
N VAL A 227 18.00 6.85 -13.46
CA VAL A 227 17.78 5.42 -13.25
C VAL A 227 16.28 5.17 -13.32
N VAL A 228 15.86 4.22 -14.16
CA VAL A 228 14.47 3.82 -14.37
C VAL A 228 14.28 2.40 -13.87
N VAL A 229 13.46 2.25 -12.83
CA VAL A 229 13.21 0.97 -12.14
C VAL A 229 11.86 0.42 -12.58
N GLU A 230 11.85 -0.85 -12.98
CA GLU A 230 10.65 -1.62 -13.31
C GLU A 230 10.15 -2.44 -12.12
N ARG A 231 11.07 -2.98 -11.31
CA ARG A 231 10.73 -3.86 -10.20
C ARG A 231 11.73 -3.77 -9.06
N LEU A 232 11.20 -3.80 -7.85
CA LEU A 232 11.89 -3.99 -6.58
C LEU A 232 11.27 -5.20 -5.90
N ALA A 233 12.05 -6.26 -5.67
CA ALA A 233 11.59 -7.44 -4.96
C ALA A 233 12.49 -7.72 -3.77
N LEU A 234 11.89 -8.03 -2.62
CA LEU A 234 12.62 -8.40 -1.42
C LEU A 234 12.48 -9.89 -1.17
N ARG A 235 13.60 -10.59 -1.00
CA ARG A 235 13.63 -12.00 -0.62
C ARG A 235 14.28 -12.13 0.75
N SER A 236 13.58 -12.73 1.70
CA SER A 236 14.19 -13.11 2.97
C SER A 236 15.30 -14.13 2.72
N GLY A 237 16.48 -13.89 3.29
CA GLY A 237 17.57 -14.85 3.29
C GLY A 237 17.29 -15.99 4.28
N PRO A 238 17.94 -17.16 4.13
CA PRO A 238 17.98 -18.14 5.20
C PRO A 238 18.62 -17.50 6.44
N GLY A 239 17.94 -17.62 7.58
CA GLY A 239 18.44 -17.19 8.89
C GLY A 239 19.51 -18.12 9.45
#